data_AF-Q6MUM9-F1
#
_entry.id   AF-Q6MUM9-F1
#
_cell.length_a   1.000
_cell.length_b   1.000
_cell.length_c   1.000
_cell.angle_alpha   90.00
_cell.angle_beta   90.00
_cell.angle_gamma   90.00
#
_symmetry.space_group_name_H-M   'P 1'
#
loop_
_entity.id
_entity.type
_entity.pdbx_description
1 polymer ?
#
loop_
_entity_poly.entity_id
_entity_poly.type
_entity_poly.pdbx_seq_one_letter_code
_entity_poly.pdbx_strand_id
1 'polypeptide(L)'
;MPIVFCPFCANLLILSRADTGGNRLECRTCPYEHPIDKPIYSRKNFPRKEKEDVFGGPGAWDNAQKGKVQCDSGTCNGNEAAFFQVQIRSADEPMTTFYKCMTCGHRWRDNN
;
A
#
# COMPACT_ATOMS: atom_id res chain seq x y z
N MET A 1 2.71 19.90 -7.03
CA MET A 1 2.07 21.21 -6.81
C MET A 1 3.02 21.94 -5.88
N PRO A 2 3.63 23.07 -6.27
CA PRO A 2 4.37 23.87 -5.32
C PRO A 2 3.37 24.35 -4.26
N ILE A 3 3.66 24.06 -3.00
CA ILE A 3 2.85 24.48 -1.87
C ILE A 3 3.20 25.94 -1.61
N VAL A 4 2.19 26.83 -1.64
CA VAL A 4 2.39 28.26 -1.42
C VAL A 4 1.99 28.61 0.01
N PHE A 5 2.90 29.29 0.70
CA PHE A 5 2.71 29.75 2.07
C PHE A 5 2.56 31.27 2.09
N CYS A 6 1.82 31.77 3.07
CA CYS A 6 1.71 33.21 3.29
C CYS A 6 3.04 33.77 3.84
N PRO A 7 3.54 34.91 3.32
CA PRO A 7 4.76 35.53 3.81
C PRO A 7 4.65 36.13 5.23
N PHE A 8 3.42 36.35 5.73
CA PHE A 8 3.18 36.95 7.05
C PHE A 8 2.82 35.92 8.13
N CYS A 9 1.88 35.03 7.83
CA CYS A 9 1.34 34.03 8.78
C CYS A 9 2.10 32.69 8.71
N ALA A 10 2.97 32.48 7.70
CA ALA A 10 3.59 31.18 7.36
C ALA A 10 2.61 29.99 7.20
N ASN A 11 1.30 30.27 7.22
CA ASN A 11 0.27 29.27 7.06
C ASN A 11 0.05 28.94 5.58
N LEU A 12 -0.45 27.73 5.36
CA LEU A 12 -0.86 27.24 4.06
C LEU A 12 -1.99 28.11 3.49
N LEU A 13 -1.83 28.57 2.25
CA LEU A 13 -2.90 29.26 1.54
C LEU A 13 -3.92 28.24 1.01
N ILE A 14 -5.20 28.56 1.14
CA ILE A 14 -6.31 27.71 0.69
C ILE A 14 -6.95 28.27 -0.58
N LEU A 15 -7.50 27.39 -1.41
CA LEU A 15 -8.22 27.78 -2.63
C LEU A 15 -9.58 28.37 -2.27
N SER A 16 -9.85 29.58 -2.74
CA SER A 16 -11.13 30.28 -2.61
C SER A 16 -11.53 30.90 -3.95
N ARG A 17 -12.83 31.16 -4.13
CA ARG A 17 -13.36 31.74 -5.37
C ARG A 17 -13.40 33.26 -5.24
N ALA A 18 -12.78 33.95 -6.19
CA ALA A 18 -12.85 35.40 -6.33
C ALA A 18 -14.19 35.85 -6.89
N ASP A 19 -14.70 36.97 -6.38
CA ASP A 19 -15.93 37.62 -6.85
C ASP A 19 -15.83 38.01 -8.33
N THR A 20 -14.60 38.24 -8.82
CA THR A 20 -14.26 38.53 -10.22
C THR A 20 -14.25 37.29 -11.13
N GLY A 21 -14.65 36.12 -10.64
CA GLY A 21 -14.82 34.90 -11.44
C GLY A 21 -13.56 34.03 -11.57
N GLY A 22 -12.47 34.37 -10.89
CA GLY A 22 -11.22 33.58 -10.83
C GLY A 22 -11.07 32.77 -9.54
N ASN A 23 -10.02 31.94 -9.46
CA ASN A 23 -9.61 31.31 -8.21
C ASN A 23 -8.50 32.14 -7.55
N ARG A 24 -8.58 32.36 -6.23
CA ARG A 24 -7.55 33.01 -5.42
C ARG A 24 -7.09 32.09 -4.29
N LEU A 25 -5.89 32.32 -3.79
CA LEU A 25 -5.33 31.66 -2.63
C LEU A 25 -5.40 32.61 -1.42
N GLU A 26 -6.15 32.26 -0.37
CA GLU A 26 -6.35 33.10 0.82
C GLU A 26 -5.71 32.47 2.09
N CYS A 27 -5.13 33.28 2.99
CA CYS A 27 -4.75 32.81 4.35
C CYS A 27 -6.00 32.86 5.25
N ARG A 28 -6.24 31.81 6.04
CA ARG A 28 -7.35 31.81 7.04
C ARG A 28 -7.06 32.63 8.30
N THR A 29 -5.82 33.09 8.47
CA THR A 29 -5.33 33.72 9.70
C THR A 29 -5.03 35.21 9.50
N CYS A 30 -4.80 35.65 8.25
CA CYS A 30 -4.50 37.04 7.94
C CYS A 30 -5.18 37.42 6.61
N PRO A 31 -5.42 38.71 6.32
CA PRO A 31 -6.13 39.17 5.12
C PRO A 31 -5.26 39.09 3.84
N TYR A 32 -4.26 38.22 3.81
CA TYR A 32 -3.40 38.04 2.66
C TYR A 32 -4.11 37.19 1.60
N GLU A 33 -4.16 37.72 0.39
CA GLU A 33 -4.70 37.08 -0.79
C GLU A 33 -3.64 37.03 -1.89
N HIS A 34 -3.56 35.90 -2.58
CA HIS A 34 -2.68 35.68 -3.71
C HIS A 34 -3.51 35.28 -4.95
N PRO A 35 -3.57 36.11 -6.00
CA PRO A 35 -4.30 35.78 -7.22
C PRO A 35 -3.62 34.63 -7.98
N ILE A 36 -4.41 33.74 -8.59
CA ILE A 36 -3.88 32.67 -9.44
C ILE A 36 -3.92 33.13 -10.89
N ASP A 37 -2.82 33.69 -11.38
CA ASP A 37 -2.73 34.19 -12.77
C ASP A 37 -2.49 33.06 -13.79
N LYS A 38 -1.85 31.97 -13.37
CA LYS A 38 -1.49 30.83 -14.23
C LYS A 38 -2.11 29.54 -13.69
N PRO A 39 -2.62 28.65 -14.56
CA PRO A 39 -3.16 27.37 -14.12
C PRO A 39 -2.05 26.52 -13.46
N ILE A 40 -2.23 26.21 -12.17
CA ILE A 40 -1.32 25.36 -11.41
C ILE A 40 -1.86 23.93 -11.47
N TYR A 41 -1.15 23.03 -12.14
CA TYR A 41 -1.47 21.61 -12.17
C TYR A 41 -0.26 20.76 -11.80
N SER A 42 -0.52 19.59 -11.21
CA SER A 42 0.52 18.64 -10.83
C SER A 42 0.02 17.24 -11.13
N ARG A 43 0.20 16.80 -12.37
CA ARG A 43 -0.13 15.43 -12.76
C ARG A 43 1.02 14.53 -12.32
N LYS A 44 0.77 13.66 -11.35
CA LYS A 44 1.62 12.49 -11.08
C LYS A 44 0.97 11.28 -11.75
N ASN A 45 1.71 10.62 -12.63
CA ASN A 45 1.31 9.30 -13.09
C ASN A 45 1.73 8.31 -12.01
N PHE A 46 0.76 7.65 -11.40
CA PHE A 46 1.01 6.53 -10.50
C PHE A 46 0.95 5.26 -11.35
N PRO A 47 2.09 4.72 -11.83
CA PRO A 47 2.06 3.39 -12.40
C PRO A 47 1.56 2.44 -11.33
N ARG A 48 0.62 1.57 -11.67
CA ARG A 48 0.13 0.55 -10.75
C ARG A 48 1.32 -0.36 -10.46
N LYS A 49 1.89 -0.25 -9.26
CA LYS A 49 2.85 -1.25 -8.78
C LYS A 49 2.09 -2.58 -8.79
N GLU A 50 2.59 -3.57 -9.51
CA GLU A 50 2.05 -4.92 -9.37
C GLU A 50 2.08 -5.26 -7.89
N LYS A 51 0.98 -5.80 -7.37
CA LYS A 51 0.95 -6.29 -5.99
C LYS A 51 2.00 -7.40 -5.95
N GLU A 52 3.16 -7.10 -5.40
CA GLU A 52 4.12 -8.13 -5.05
C GLU A 52 3.36 -9.13 -4.18
N ASP A 53 3.41 -10.41 -4.55
CA ASP A 53 2.91 -11.48 -3.71
C ASP A 53 3.44 -11.22 -2.29
N VAL A 54 2.56 -11.27 -1.29
CA VAL A 54 2.85 -10.92 0.12
C VAL A 54 4.10 -11.64 0.66
N PHE A 55 4.47 -12.74 0.03
CA PHE A 55 5.63 -13.56 0.37
C PHE A 55 6.88 -13.27 -0.45
N GLY A 56 7.00 -12.15 -1.16
CA GLY A 56 8.24 -11.75 -1.85
C GLY A 56 8.56 -12.57 -3.10
N GLY A 57 9.43 -12.01 -3.96
CA GLY A 57 9.79 -12.57 -5.26
C GLY A 57 10.50 -13.94 -5.23
N PRO A 58 11.13 -14.36 -6.35
CA PRO A 58 11.80 -15.66 -6.43
C PRO A 58 12.90 -15.76 -5.36
N GLY A 59 12.71 -16.67 -4.39
CA GLY A 59 13.65 -16.93 -3.29
C GLY A 59 13.11 -16.65 -1.89
N ALA A 60 11.95 -16.02 -1.77
CA ALA A 60 11.42 -15.66 -0.46
C ALA A 60 10.88 -16.86 0.36
N TRP A 61 10.72 -18.03 -0.25
CA TRP A 61 10.41 -19.29 0.43
C TRP A 61 11.66 -20.07 0.87
N ASP A 62 12.87 -19.62 0.52
CA ASP A 62 14.10 -20.36 0.84
C ASP A 62 14.45 -20.27 2.33
N ASN A 63 14.08 -19.16 2.97
CA ASN A 63 14.23 -18.94 4.41
C ASN A 63 12.99 -19.34 5.23
N ALA A 64 11.97 -19.91 4.58
CA ALA A 64 10.76 -20.36 5.25
C ALA A 64 11.04 -21.54 6.18
N GLN A 65 10.29 -21.64 7.27
CA GLN A 65 10.33 -22.83 8.11
C GLN A 65 9.78 -24.02 7.31
N LYS A 66 10.47 -25.16 7.36
CA LYS A 66 10.07 -26.39 6.68
C LYS A 66 9.50 -27.37 7.70
N GLY A 67 8.31 -27.88 7.43
CA GLY A 67 7.62 -28.85 8.27
C GLY A 67 7.23 -30.09 7.47
N LYS A 68 7.05 -31.22 8.18
CA LYS A 68 6.46 -32.42 7.60
C LYS A 68 4.95 -32.25 7.51
N VAL A 69 4.46 -31.86 6.33
CA VAL A 69 3.03 -31.64 6.05
C VAL A 69 2.72 -32.30 4.72
N GLN A 70 1.64 -33.09 4.68
CA GLN A 70 1.15 -33.68 3.44
C GLN A 70 0.66 -32.59 2.51
N CYS A 71 1.06 -32.65 1.25
CA CYS A 71 0.53 -31.73 0.24
C CYS A 71 -0.97 -31.98 0.05
N ASP A 72 -1.77 -30.91 0.04
CA ASP A 72 -3.21 -30.97 -0.25
C ASP A 72 -3.52 -31.24 -1.74
N SER A 73 -2.50 -31.21 -2.59
CA SER A 73 -2.67 -31.51 -4.01
C SER A 73 -2.87 -33.02 -4.17
N GLY A 74 -4.07 -33.44 -4.61
CA GLY A 74 -4.34 -34.84 -4.93
C GLY A 74 -3.44 -35.45 -6.03
N THR A 75 -2.61 -34.63 -6.69
CA THR A 75 -1.60 -35.07 -7.67
C THR A 75 -0.19 -35.22 -7.10
N CYS A 76 0.06 -34.81 -5.86
CA CYS A 76 1.39 -34.81 -5.27
C CYS A 76 1.39 -35.44 -3.88
N ASN A 77 2.15 -36.53 -3.70
CA ASN A 77 2.37 -37.18 -2.40
C ASN A 77 3.62 -36.64 -1.67
N GLY A 78 3.85 -35.33 -1.77
CA GLY A 78 4.96 -34.68 -1.07
C GLY A 78 4.66 -34.54 0.42
N ASN A 79 5.61 -34.95 1.27
CA ASN A 79 5.47 -34.90 2.73
C ASN A 79 6.12 -33.68 3.38
N GLU A 80 6.71 -32.78 2.58
CA GLU A 80 7.46 -31.62 3.06
C GLU A 80 6.90 -30.33 2.44
N ALA A 81 6.59 -29.37 3.31
CA ALA A 81 6.10 -28.06 2.92
C ALA A 81 6.83 -26.96 3.71
N ALA A 82 7.14 -25.88 3.01
CA ALA A 82 7.54 -24.62 3.62
C ALA A 82 6.28 -23.89 4.11
N PHE A 83 6.32 -23.28 5.29
CA PHE A 83 5.18 -22.56 5.85
C PHE A 83 5.54 -21.18 6.39
N PHE A 84 4.57 -20.27 6.32
CA PHE A 84 4.62 -18.94 6.91
C PHE A 84 3.34 -18.66 7.68
N GLN A 85 3.48 -18.16 8.90
CA GLN A 85 2.35 -17.71 9.73
C GLN A 85 2.29 -16.19 9.67
N VAL A 86 1.13 -15.65 9.27
CA VAL A 86 0.92 -14.20 9.15
C VAL A 86 -0.37 -13.81 9.83
N GLN A 87 -0.30 -12.78 10.68
CA GLN A 87 -1.47 -12.16 11.29
C GLN A 87 -2.10 -11.18 10.28
N ILE A 88 -3.09 -11.66 9.54
CA ILE A 88 -3.84 -10.84 8.57
C ILE A 88 -5.16 -10.30 9.13
N ARG A 89 -5.51 -10.66 10.37
CA ARG A 89 -6.78 -10.33 11.03
C ARG A 89 -6.56 -9.70 12.41
N SER A 90 -7.64 -9.29 13.07
CA SER A 90 -7.62 -8.77 14.44
C SER A 90 -6.87 -9.70 15.40
N ALA A 91 -6.27 -9.15 16.46
CA ALA A 91 -5.43 -9.90 17.39
C ALA A 91 -6.18 -11.05 18.12
N ASP A 92 -7.50 -11.00 18.15
CA ASP A 92 -8.35 -12.02 18.77
C ASP A 92 -8.56 -13.27 17.89
N GLU A 93 -8.18 -13.21 16.60
CA GLU A 93 -8.28 -14.33 15.66
C GLU A 93 -6.92 -15.04 15.49
N PRO A 94 -6.91 -16.38 15.32
CA PRO A 94 -5.68 -17.14 15.14
C PRO A 94 -4.93 -16.73 13.86
N MET A 95 -3.61 -16.94 13.86
CA MET A 95 -2.77 -16.65 12.69
C MET A 95 -3.17 -17.52 11.49
N THR A 96 -3.16 -16.91 10.29
CA THR A 96 -3.32 -17.66 9.04
C THR A 96 -1.97 -18.27 8.64
N THR A 97 -1.96 -19.58 8.37
CA THR A 97 -0.76 -20.29 7.92
C THR A 97 -0.82 -20.50 6.41
N PHE A 98 0.23 -20.10 5.70
CA PHE A 98 0.41 -20.32 4.26
C PHE A 98 1.43 -21.41 4.04
N TYR A 99 1.08 -22.42 3.26
CA TYR A 99 1.95 -23.54 2.93
C TYR A 99 2.36 -23.50 1.46
N LYS A 100 3.56 -23.99 1.16
CA LYS A 100 4.06 -24.28 -0.19
C LYS A 100 4.73 -25.64 -0.19
N CYS A 101 4.25 -26.54 -1.04
CA CYS A 101 4.87 -27.85 -1.23
C CYS A 101 6.27 -27.69 -1.85
N MET A 102 7.25 -28.39 -1.30
CA MET A 102 8.61 -28.39 -1.85
C MET A 102 8.74 -29.25 -3.11
N THR A 103 7.84 -30.19 -3.34
CA THR A 103 7.87 -31.12 -4.48
C THR A 103 7.15 -30.58 -5.71
N CYS A 104 5.90 -30.11 -5.57
CA CYS A 104 5.10 -29.63 -6.71
C CYS A 104 4.93 -28.11 -6.76
N GLY A 105 5.38 -27.37 -5.73
CA GLY A 105 5.21 -25.92 -5.65
C GLY A 105 3.77 -25.45 -5.40
N HIS A 106 2.82 -26.37 -5.16
CA HIS A 106 1.44 -26.02 -4.84
C HIS A 106 1.38 -25.19 -3.55
N ARG A 107 0.62 -24.11 -3.56
CA ARG A 107 0.42 -23.22 -2.42
C ARG A 107 -1.01 -23.34 -1.93
N TRP A 108 -1.19 -23.57 -0.63
CA TRP A 108 -2.50 -23.59 0.00
C TRP A 108 -2.47 -22.79 1.31
N ARG A 109 -3.64 -22.41 1.79
CA ARG A 109 -3.81 -21.67 3.04
C ARG A 109 -4.57 -22.53 4.02
N ASP A 110 -4.17 -22.46 5.28
CA ASP A 110 -4.88 -23.06 6.39
C ASP A 110 -5.23 -21.98 7.41
N ASN A 111 -6.52 -21.91 7.74
CA ASN A 111 -7.04 -21.06 8.79
C ASN A 111 -7.43 -22.03 9.92
N ASN A 112 -6.45 -22.47 10.70
CA ASN A 112 -6.74 -23.25 11.91
C ASN A 112 -7.33 -22.34 12.99
#